data_AF-A0A653K4G0-F1
#
_entry.id   AF-A0A653K4G0-F1
#
_cell.length_a   1.000
_cell.length_b   1.000
_cell.length_c   1.000
_cell.angle_alpha   90.00
_cell.angle_beta   90.00
_cell.angle_gamma   90.00
#
_symmetry.space_group_name_H-M   'P 1'
#
loop_
_entity.id
_entity.type
_entity.pdbx_description
1 polymer ?
#
loop_
_entity_poly.entity_id
_entity_poly.type
_entity_poly.pdbx_seq_one_letter_code
_entity_poly.pdbx_strand_id
1 'polypeptide(L)'
;MKNEVGFVVKARPYPPEHIFLMDTPDFVPAPELWRWIKANFLNPESQLFNPDHSHLGLFHYPQIAVMWARAGYKKQGRNVAGTAEKIMINASGWKKERQEEQLYQWFNDLPDYLITIDATYAQQANDIDFCALIEHELYHIAHKKDQYGIPSYNRETGKPNLAIQGHDVEEFTGVVRRYGANKEVQQMIDAAKQRPEVSRADIYNACGTCFLRVV
;
A
#
# COMPACT_ATOMS: atom_id res chain seq x y z
N MET A 1 -12.08 1.28 29.88
CA MET A 1 -11.45 2.58 29.60
C MET A 1 -11.64 2.87 28.12
N LYS A 2 -12.26 4.02 27.83
CA LYS A 2 -12.75 4.48 26.52
C LYS A 2 -11.63 4.60 25.50
N ASN A 3 -11.87 4.11 24.28
CA ASN A 3 -11.29 4.60 23.03
C ASN A 3 -12.33 4.35 21.90
N GLU A 4 -13.55 4.85 22.08
CA GLU A 4 -14.51 4.97 20.99
C GLU A 4 -14.38 6.38 20.40
N VAL A 5 -13.30 6.60 19.65
CA VAL A 5 -13.33 7.63 18.61
C VAL A 5 -14.08 6.97 17.46
N GLY A 6 -15.40 7.14 17.44
CA GLY A 6 -16.29 6.57 16.43
C GLY A 6 -16.02 7.19 15.07
N PHE A 7 -15.07 6.63 14.33
CA PHE A 7 -14.93 6.88 12.90
C PHE A 7 -16.16 6.30 12.20
N VAL A 8 -17.04 7.15 11.68
CA VAL A 8 -18.14 6.68 10.83
C VAL A 8 -17.57 6.43 9.45
N VAL A 9 -17.04 5.23 9.23
CA VAL A 9 -16.62 4.76 7.91
C VAL A 9 -17.88 4.55 7.08
N LYS A 10 -18.04 5.26 5.96
CA LYS A 10 -19.07 4.90 4.96
C LYS A 10 -18.83 3.44 4.57
N ALA A 11 -19.88 2.61 4.58
CA ALA A 11 -19.80 1.16 4.37
C ALA A 11 -18.74 0.80 3.32
N ARG A 12 -17.71 0.05 3.75
CA ARG A 12 -16.60 -0.30 2.89
C ARG A 12 -17.04 -1.29 1.81
N PRO A 13 -16.36 -1.32 0.65
CA PRO A 13 -16.57 -2.34 -0.36
C PRO A 13 -16.09 -3.71 0.13
N TYR A 14 -16.79 -4.74 -0.30
CA TYR A 14 -16.42 -6.14 -0.09
C TYR A 14 -16.14 -6.80 -1.43
N PRO A 15 -15.26 -7.81 -1.48
CA PRO A 15 -15.08 -8.60 -2.68
C PRO A 15 -16.40 -9.26 -3.09
N PRO A 16 -16.65 -9.43 -4.40
CA PRO A 16 -17.88 -10.05 -4.86
C PRO A 16 -17.91 -11.52 -4.47
N GLU A 17 -19.05 -12.02 -3.98
CA GLU A 17 -19.17 -13.39 -3.45
C GLU A 17 -18.71 -14.47 -4.45
N HIS A 18 -18.91 -14.23 -5.75
CA HIS A 18 -18.55 -15.19 -6.79
C HIS A 18 -17.03 -15.48 -6.83
N ILE A 19 -16.16 -14.59 -6.36
CA ILE A 19 -14.70 -14.80 -6.40
C ILE A 19 -14.28 -16.04 -5.58
N PHE A 20 -15.10 -16.46 -4.62
CA PHE A 20 -14.84 -17.63 -3.76
C PHE A 20 -15.48 -18.93 -4.30
N LEU A 21 -16.23 -18.87 -5.40
CA LEU A 21 -16.85 -20.04 -6.02
C LEU A 21 -15.83 -20.79 -6.90
N MET A 22 -16.04 -22.10 -7.05
CA MET A 22 -15.30 -22.91 -8.03
C MET A 22 -15.58 -22.42 -9.46
N ASP A 23 -14.62 -22.61 -10.35
CA ASP A 23 -14.69 -22.26 -11.78
C ASP A 23 -14.92 -20.76 -12.09
N THR A 24 -14.60 -19.89 -11.14
CA THR A 24 -14.56 -18.43 -11.36
C THR A 24 -13.11 -17.92 -11.47
N PRO A 25 -12.88 -16.73 -12.07
CA PRO A 25 -11.56 -16.12 -12.10
C PRO A 25 -11.03 -15.81 -10.70
N ASP A 26 -9.73 -15.99 -10.49
CA ASP A 26 -9.04 -15.63 -9.24
C ASP A 26 -8.87 -14.12 -9.05
N PHE A 27 -9.05 -13.34 -10.11
CA PHE A 27 -8.80 -11.90 -10.12
C PHE A 27 -10.02 -11.17 -10.68
N VAL A 28 -10.50 -10.17 -9.95
CA VAL A 28 -11.69 -9.41 -10.33
C VAL A 28 -11.42 -7.90 -10.19
N PRO A 29 -11.59 -7.10 -11.27
CA PRO A 29 -11.46 -5.64 -11.19
C PRO A 29 -12.41 -5.05 -10.15
N ALA A 30 -11.93 -4.04 -9.41
CA ALA A 30 -12.63 -3.44 -8.26
C ALA A 30 -12.85 -1.91 -8.45
N PRO A 31 -13.58 -1.46 -9.48
CA PRO A 31 -13.85 -0.03 -9.69
C PRO A 31 -14.60 0.62 -8.51
N GLU A 32 -15.42 -0.14 -7.80
CA GLU A 32 -16.09 0.28 -6.57
C GLU A 32 -15.10 0.61 -5.46
N LEU A 33 -14.00 -0.14 -5.35
CA LEU A 33 -12.98 0.10 -4.34
C LEU A 33 -12.21 1.38 -4.63
N TRP A 34 -11.87 1.64 -5.90
CA TRP A 34 -11.28 2.93 -6.28
C TRP A 34 -12.21 4.13 -6.00
N ARG A 35 -13.51 4.00 -6.28
CA ARG A 35 -14.49 5.06 -5.95
C ARG A 35 -14.55 5.31 -4.46
N TRP A 36 -14.52 4.26 -3.64
CA TRP A 36 -14.50 4.38 -2.19
C TRP A 36 -13.20 5.01 -1.67
N ILE A 37 -12.04 4.63 -2.23
CA ILE A 37 -10.74 5.28 -1.94
C ILE A 37 -10.82 6.78 -2.20
N LYS A 38 -11.30 7.18 -3.39
CA LYS A 38 -11.44 8.60 -3.74
C LYS A 38 -12.35 9.35 -2.77
N ALA A 39 -13.49 8.76 -2.44
CA ALA A 39 -14.48 9.38 -1.58
C ALA A 39 -14.02 9.53 -0.13
N ASN A 40 -13.13 8.66 0.36
CA ASN A 40 -12.73 8.62 1.77
C ASN A 40 -11.33 9.18 2.03
N PHE A 41 -10.30 8.75 1.29
CA PHE A 41 -8.91 9.13 1.55
C PHE A 41 -8.44 10.33 0.74
N LEU A 42 -9.05 10.56 -0.44
CA LEU A 42 -8.61 11.61 -1.38
C LEU A 42 -9.55 12.81 -1.45
N ASN A 43 -10.66 12.79 -0.71
CA ASN A 43 -11.64 13.88 -0.66
C ASN A 43 -11.40 14.74 0.59
N PRO A 44 -11.04 16.03 0.47
CA PRO A 44 -10.85 16.95 1.61
C PRO A 44 -12.05 17.10 2.55
N GLU A 45 -13.27 16.80 2.08
CA GLU A 45 -14.50 16.84 2.89
C GLU A 45 -14.74 15.56 3.71
N SER A 46 -13.95 14.52 3.48
CA SER A 46 -14.05 13.25 4.21
C SER A 46 -13.34 13.33 5.55
N GLN A 47 -13.92 12.69 6.58
CA GLN A 47 -13.25 12.51 7.87
C GLN A 47 -11.98 11.65 7.78
N LEU A 48 -11.93 10.76 6.80
CA LEU A 48 -10.77 9.90 6.53
C LEU A 48 -9.77 10.52 5.55
N PHE A 49 -9.95 11.78 5.16
CA PHE A 49 -9.03 12.44 4.24
C PHE A 49 -7.58 12.31 4.72
N ASN A 50 -6.67 11.94 3.82
CA ASN A 50 -5.25 11.94 4.08
C ASN A 50 -4.54 12.88 3.08
N PRO A 51 -4.02 14.04 3.54
CA PRO A 51 -3.32 14.97 2.66
C PRO A 51 -2.06 14.36 2.03
N ASP A 52 -1.46 13.34 2.67
CA ASP A 52 -0.27 12.65 2.15
C ASP A 52 -0.57 11.92 0.82
N HIS A 53 -1.84 11.63 0.53
CA HIS A 53 -2.26 10.99 -0.72
C HIS A 53 -2.87 11.97 -1.74
N SER A 54 -2.84 13.27 -1.46
CA SER A 54 -3.50 14.30 -2.30
C SER A 54 -3.03 14.29 -3.77
N HIS A 55 -1.79 13.92 -4.04
CA HIS A 55 -1.22 13.78 -5.40
C HIS A 55 -1.95 12.72 -6.25
N LEU A 56 -2.60 11.74 -5.61
CA LEU A 56 -3.39 10.71 -6.30
C LEU A 56 -4.77 11.22 -6.75
N GLY A 57 -5.24 12.36 -6.22
CA GLY A 57 -6.58 12.89 -6.48
C GLY A 57 -6.87 13.18 -7.96
N LEU A 58 -5.84 13.51 -8.74
CA LEU A 58 -5.93 13.85 -10.18
C LEU A 58 -5.94 12.62 -11.11
N PHE A 59 -5.81 11.41 -10.56
CA PHE A 59 -5.85 10.15 -11.32
C PHE A 59 -7.25 9.56 -11.30
N HIS A 60 -7.66 8.89 -12.38
CA HIS A 60 -8.97 8.24 -12.48
C HIS A 60 -8.80 6.74 -12.67
N TYR A 61 -9.87 5.97 -12.45
CA TYR A 61 -9.89 4.58 -12.86
C TYR A 61 -9.97 4.50 -14.41
N PRO A 62 -9.19 3.64 -15.08
CA PRO A 62 -8.23 2.68 -14.53
C PRO A 62 -6.77 3.17 -14.51
N GLN A 63 -6.44 4.47 -14.71
CA GLN A 63 -5.05 4.97 -14.64
C GLN A 63 -4.34 4.50 -13.36
N ILE A 64 -5.07 4.53 -12.24
CA ILE A 64 -4.78 3.72 -11.05
C ILE A 64 -5.91 2.71 -10.94
N ALA A 65 -5.63 1.45 -11.30
CA ALA A 65 -6.56 0.35 -11.21
C ALA A 65 -6.51 -0.29 -9.83
N VAL A 66 -7.62 -0.91 -9.45
CA VAL A 66 -7.73 -1.71 -8.23
C VAL A 66 -8.39 -3.03 -8.59
N MET A 67 -7.95 -4.13 -7.97
CA MET A 67 -8.55 -5.44 -8.16
C MET A 67 -8.53 -6.29 -6.88
N TRP A 68 -9.47 -7.22 -6.79
CA TRP A 68 -9.50 -8.28 -5.80
C TRP A 68 -8.73 -9.49 -6.32
N ALA A 69 -7.96 -10.13 -5.43
CA ALA A 69 -7.42 -11.47 -5.63
C ALA A 69 -8.12 -12.43 -4.68
N ARG A 70 -8.55 -13.62 -5.14
CA ARG A 70 -9.28 -14.63 -4.34
C ARG A 70 -8.60 -14.90 -3.01
N ALA A 71 -7.28 -15.05 -3.03
CA ALA A 71 -6.46 -15.23 -1.85
C ALA A 71 -5.11 -14.50 -2.01
N GLY A 72 -4.56 -14.06 -0.89
CA GLY A 72 -3.21 -13.54 -0.81
C GLY A 72 -2.18 -14.63 -1.10
N TYR A 73 -0.92 -14.21 -1.24
CA TYR A 73 0.19 -15.12 -1.47
C TYR A 73 1.26 -14.96 -0.39
N LYS A 74 2.16 -15.94 -0.31
CA LYS A 74 3.29 -15.90 0.63
C LYS A 74 4.52 -15.35 -0.06
N LYS A 75 5.16 -14.36 0.58
CA LYS A 75 6.47 -13.82 0.16
C LYS A 75 7.40 -13.81 1.36
N GLN A 76 8.55 -14.49 1.24
CA GLN A 76 9.55 -14.59 2.30
C GLN A 76 8.99 -15.02 3.67
N GLY A 77 8.05 -15.96 3.67
CA GLY A 77 7.42 -16.49 4.89
C GLY A 77 6.32 -15.61 5.49
N ARG A 78 6.03 -14.43 4.92
CA ARG A 78 4.93 -13.55 5.34
C ARG A 78 3.75 -13.66 4.37
N ASN A 79 2.54 -13.54 4.89
CA ASN A 79 1.33 -13.42 4.07
C ASN A 79 1.23 -11.98 3.56
N VAL A 80 0.94 -11.81 2.27
CA VAL A 80 0.76 -10.51 1.63
C VAL A 80 -0.74 -10.28 1.44
N ALA A 81 -1.29 -9.31 2.16
CA ALA A 81 -2.71 -8.97 2.12
C ALA A 81 -3.07 -7.92 1.05
N GLY A 82 -2.07 -7.20 0.55
CA GLY A 82 -2.21 -6.24 -0.54
C GLY A 82 -0.87 -6.00 -1.24
N THR A 83 -0.94 -5.46 -2.44
CA THR A 83 0.23 -4.96 -3.17
C THR A 83 -0.15 -3.77 -4.04
N ALA A 84 0.74 -2.80 -4.17
CA ALA A 84 0.69 -1.77 -5.19
C ALA A 84 1.92 -1.88 -6.12
N GLU A 85 1.68 -1.81 -7.42
CA GLU A 85 2.73 -1.86 -8.43
C GLU A 85 2.52 -0.87 -9.57
N LYS A 86 3.62 -0.50 -10.22
CA LYS A 86 3.58 0.12 -11.54
C LYS A 86 3.57 -1.01 -12.56
N ILE A 87 2.61 -1.01 -13.48
CA ILE A 87 2.52 -2.05 -14.49
C ILE A 87 3.74 -1.98 -15.41
N MET A 88 4.46 -3.09 -15.48
CA MET A 88 5.67 -3.25 -16.29
C MET A 88 5.64 -4.61 -17.00
N ILE A 89 5.37 -4.60 -18.30
CA ILE A 89 5.36 -5.83 -19.10
C ILE A 89 6.77 -6.09 -19.64
N ASN A 90 7.56 -6.84 -18.87
CA ASN A 90 8.92 -7.22 -19.21
C ASN A 90 8.96 -8.43 -20.16
N ALA A 91 8.24 -8.33 -21.28
CA ALA A 91 8.14 -9.36 -22.31
C ALA A 91 8.08 -8.73 -23.70
N SER A 92 8.23 -9.55 -24.75
CA SER A 92 8.13 -9.13 -26.15
C SER A 92 7.29 -10.10 -26.99
N GLY A 93 6.90 -9.64 -28.18
CA GLY A 93 6.04 -10.39 -29.11
C GLY A 93 4.74 -10.85 -28.47
N TRP A 94 4.28 -12.06 -28.82
CA TRP A 94 3.02 -12.62 -28.32
C TRP A 94 2.92 -12.75 -26.80
N LYS A 95 4.05 -12.80 -26.06
CA LYS A 95 4.02 -12.83 -24.60
C LYS A 95 3.58 -11.49 -24.02
N LYS A 96 4.01 -10.39 -24.64
CA LYS A 96 3.60 -9.03 -24.29
C LYS A 96 2.14 -8.81 -24.69
N GLU A 97 1.79 -9.12 -25.93
CA GLU A 97 0.44 -8.90 -26.47
C GLU A 97 -0.64 -9.59 -25.63
N ARG A 98 -0.44 -10.86 -25.22
CA ARG A 98 -1.40 -11.56 -24.35
C ARG A 98 -1.54 -10.95 -22.95
N GLN A 99 -0.47 -10.35 -22.40
CA GLN A 99 -0.53 -9.68 -21.10
C GLN A 99 -1.27 -8.34 -21.22
N GLU A 100 -1.02 -7.59 -22.28
CA GLU A 100 -1.76 -6.35 -22.58
C GLU A 100 -3.24 -6.65 -22.81
N GLU A 101 -3.56 -7.65 -23.63
CA GLU A 101 -4.94 -8.08 -23.88
C GLU A 101 -5.68 -8.45 -22.59
N GLN A 102 -5.03 -9.16 -21.68
CA GLN A 102 -5.62 -9.50 -20.38
C GLN A 102 -5.93 -8.25 -19.53
N LEU A 103 -5.03 -7.26 -19.51
CA LEU A 103 -5.24 -5.99 -18.81
C LEU A 103 -6.39 -5.19 -19.45
N TYR A 104 -6.46 -5.14 -20.79
CA TYR A 104 -7.58 -4.52 -21.50
C TYR A 104 -8.91 -5.23 -21.20
N GLN A 105 -8.94 -6.56 -21.13
CA GLN A 105 -10.15 -7.30 -20.78
C GLN A 105 -10.63 -7.01 -19.35
N TRP A 106 -9.70 -6.81 -18.42
CA TRP A 106 -10.03 -6.47 -17.03
C TRP A 106 -10.45 -5.00 -16.86
N PHE A 107 -9.72 -4.07 -17.46
CA PHE A 107 -9.82 -2.65 -17.11
C PHE A 107 -10.35 -1.77 -18.24
N ASN A 108 -10.56 -2.34 -19.43
CA ASN A 108 -10.93 -1.64 -20.66
C ASN A 108 -9.90 -0.56 -21.08
N ASP A 109 -8.70 -0.60 -20.51
CA ASP A 109 -7.54 0.24 -20.82
C ASP A 109 -6.28 -0.42 -20.23
N LEU A 110 -5.09 0.12 -20.54
CA LEU A 110 -3.84 -0.29 -19.91
C LEU A 110 -3.54 0.61 -18.68
N PRO A 111 -3.71 0.12 -17.44
CA PRO A 111 -3.44 0.91 -16.24
C PRO A 111 -1.95 1.23 -16.09
N ASP A 112 -1.62 2.42 -15.56
CA ASP A 112 -0.24 2.78 -15.19
C ASP A 112 0.16 2.09 -13.88
N TYR A 113 -0.78 2.03 -12.93
CA TYR A 113 -0.60 1.46 -11.60
C TYR A 113 -1.75 0.52 -11.26
N LEU A 114 -1.45 -0.51 -10.48
CA LEU A 114 -2.41 -1.50 -10.02
C LEU A 114 -2.25 -1.74 -8.52
N ILE A 115 -3.35 -1.66 -7.79
CA ILE A 115 -3.47 -2.10 -6.41
C ILE A 115 -4.26 -3.42 -6.40
N THR A 116 -3.70 -4.46 -5.79
CA THR A 116 -4.33 -5.77 -5.66
C THR A 116 -4.55 -6.06 -4.18
N ILE A 117 -5.78 -6.39 -3.80
CA ILE A 117 -6.16 -6.67 -2.41
C ILE A 117 -6.62 -8.12 -2.27
N ASP A 118 -6.16 -8.80 -1.21
CA ASP A 118 -6.62 -10.13 -0.83
C ASP A 118 -8.09 -10.10 -0.38
N ALA A 119 -8.96 -10.73 -1.16
CA ALA A 119 -10.38 -10.86 -0.90
C ALA A 119 -10.67 -11.65 0.40
N THR A 120 -9.88 -12.69 0.69
CA THR A 120 -10.02 -13.49 1.92
C THR A 120 -9.69 -12.64 3.15
N TYR A 121 -8.61 -11.86 3.08
CA TYR A 121 -8.27 -10.91 4.15
C TYR A 121 -9.37 -9.85 4.31
N ALA A 122 -9.86 -9.27 3.21
CA ALA A 122 -10.89 -8.24 3.24
C ALA A 122 -12.23 -8.70 3.83
N GLN A 123 -12.56 -9.99 3.75
CA GLN A 123 -13.73 -10.56 4.44
C GLN A 123 -13.55 -10.64 5.96
N GLN A 124 -12.32 -10.88 6.43
CA GLN A 124 -12.02 -11.17 7.83
C GLN A 124 -11.58 -9.94 8.62
N ALA A 125 -10.94 -8.98 7.96
CA ALA A 125 -10.44 -7.76 8.58
C ALA A 125 -11.59 -6.90 9.14
N ASN A 126 -11.39 -6.27 10.30
CA ASN A 126 -12.30 -5.21 10.74
C ASN A 126 -12.07 -3.94 9.89
N ASP A 127 -12.95 -2.93 10.03
CA ASP A 127 -12.89 -1.72 9.22
C ASP A 127 -11.59 -0.92 9.40
N ILE A 128 -11.02 -0.92 10.61
CA ILE A 128 -9.78 -0.23 10.92
C ILE A 128 -8.61 -0.88 10.18
N ASP A 129 -8.48 -2.21 10.31
CA ASP A 129 -7.40 -2.98 9.67
C ASP A 129 -7.49 -2.89 8.14
N PHE A 130 -8.71 -2.91 7.59
CA PHE A 130 -8.90 -2.74 6.15
C PHE A 130 -8.53 -1.33 5.67
N CYS A 131 -8.94 -0.29 6.40
CA CYS A 131 -8.54 1.08 6.07
C CYS A 131 -7.01 1.26 6.16
N ALA A 132 -6.36 0.66 7.17
CA ALA A 132 -4.92 0.67 7.32
C ALA A 132 -4.20 -0.01 6.15
N LEU A 133 -4.70 -1.18 5.69
CA LEU A 133 -4.18 -1.85 4.50
C LEU A 133 -4.31 -0.97 3.26
N ILE A 134 -5.47 -0.37 3.01
CA ILE A 134 -5.69 0.45 1.83
C ILE A 134 -4.78 1.69 1.82
N GLU A 135 -4.65 2.41 2.94
CA GLU A 135 -3.72 3.55 3.01
C GLU A 135 -2.25 3.11 2.87
N HIS A 136 -1.87 1.96 3.43
CA HIS A 136 -0.54 1.37 3.22
C HIS A 136 -0.25 1.16 1.73
N GLU A 137 -1.17 0.54 0.97
CA GLU A 137 -0.98 0.37 -0.48
C GLU A 137 -0.96 1.70 -1.25
N LEU A 138 -1.70 2.71 -0.78
CA LEU A 138 -1.66 4.06 -1.39
C LEU A 138 -0.32 4.77 -1.16
N TYR A 139 0.34 4.54 -0.02
CA TYR A 139 1.67 5.10 0.26
C TYR A 139 2.75 4.57 -0.69
N HIS A 140 2.60 3.36 -1.22
CA HIS A 140 3.50 2.84 -2.25
C HIS A 140 3.47 3.66 -3.55
N ILE A 141 2.36 4.33 -3.87
CA ILE A 141 2.24 5.17 -5.05
C ILE A 141 2.59 6.61 -4.64
N ALA A 142 3.88 6.93 -4.66
CA ALA A 142 4.40 8.22 -4.19
C ALA A 142 4.48 9.28 -5.30
N HIS A 143 4.44 10.55 -4.90
CA HIS A 143 4.77 11.67 -5.78
C HIS A 143 6.28 11.66 -6.08
N LYS A 144 6.64 11.37 -7.32
CA LYS A 144 8.02 11.35 -7.78
C LYS A 144 8.67 12.72 -7.60
N LYS A 145 9.73 12.75 -6.79
CA LYS A 145 10.61 13.89 -6.61
C LYS A 145 11.67 13.93 -7.72
N ASP A 146 12.11 15.12 -8.10
CA ASP A 146 13.23 15.32 -9.01
C ASP A 146 14.59 15.15 -8.30
N GLN A 147 15.68 15.45 -9.01
CA GLN A 147 17.04 15.34 -8.47
C GLN A 147 17.33 16.27 -7.28
N TYR A 148 16.48 17.27 -7.02
CA TYR A 148 16.59 18.21 -5.90
C TYR A 148 15.58 17.91 -4.78
N GLY A 149 14.85 16.80 -4.89
CA GLY A 149 13.83 16.42 -3.91
C GLY A 149 12.49 17.15 -4.09
N ILE A 150 12.30 17.90 -5.18
CA ILE A 150 11.10 18.69 -5.43
C ILE A 150 10.07 17.80 -6.15
N PRO A 151 8.79 17.79 -5.72
CA PRO A 151 7.76 17.03 -6.41
C PRO A 151 7.62 17.45 -7.89
N SER A 152 7.69 16.48 -8.79
CA SER A 152 7.74 16.71 -10.23
C SER A 152 6.38 16.49 -10.91
N TYR A 153 6.15 17.17 -12.03
CA TYR A 153 4.88 17.13 -12.77
C TYR A 153 5.11 16.80 -14.24
N ASN A 154 4.14 16.14 -14.85
CA ASN A 154 4.12 15.91 -16.29
C ASN A 154 3.81 17.24 -17.00
N ARG A 155 4.65 17.63 -17.97
CA ARG A 155 4.55 18.92 -18.66
C ARG A 155 3.32 19.05 -19.56
N GLU A 156 2.80 17.94 -20.07
CA GLU A 156 1.68 17.93 -21.01
C GLU A 156 0.35 17.87 -20.27
N THR A 157 0.25 17.01 -19.26
CA THR A 157 -1.01 16.77 -18.54
C THR A 157 -1.16 17.58 -17.27
N GLY A 158 -0.07 18.16 -16.75
CA GLY A 158 -0.04 18.84 -15.45
C GLY A 158 -0.18 17.91 -14.24
N LYS A 159 -0.32 16.59 -14.45
CA LYS A 159 -0.47 15.62 -13.35
C LYS A 159 0.85 15.40 -12.62
N PRO A 160 0.83 15.08 -11.30
CA PRO A 160 2.00 14.61 -10.57
C PRO A 160 2.66 13.43 -11.28
N ASN A 161 3.98 13.43 -11.41
CA ASN A 161 4.66 12.20 -11.80
C ASN A 161 4.62 11.25 -10.62
N LEU A 162 4.25 9.99 -10.86
CA LEU A 162 4.19 8.97 -9.82
C LEU A 162 5.41 8.04 -9.87
N ALA A 163 5.72 7.40 -8.76
CA ALA A 163 6.73 6.36 -8.64
C ALA A 163 6.29 5.32 -7.60
N ILE A 164 6.78 4.08 -7.73
CA ILE A 164 6.64 3.10 -6.65
C ILE A 164 7.75 3.36 -5.63
N GLN A 165 7.36 3.57 -4.39
CA GLN A 165 8.23 3.63 -3.24
C GLN A 165 8.10 2.29 -2.50
N GLY A 166 9.23 1.64 -2.21
CA GLY A 166 9.22 0.45 -1.34
C GLY A 166 8.81 0.81 0.09
N HIS A 167 8.61 -0.19 0.95
CA HIS A 167 8.22 0.05 2.34
C HIS A 167 9.20 1.02 3.03
N ASP A 168 8.78 2.27 3.21
CA ASP A 168 9.56 3.31 3.86
C ASP A 168 9.06 3.49 5.30
N VAL A 169 9.92 3.96 6.20
CA VAL A 169 9.56 4.28 7.59
C VAL A 169 8.40 5.29 7.61
N GLU A 170 8.33 6.20 6.64
CA GLU A 170 7.27 7.21 6.53
C GLU A 170 5.87 6.58 6.35
N GLU A 171 5.73 5.54 5.53
CA GLU A 171 4.50 4.74 5.36
C GLU A 171 4.05 4.15 6.71
N PHE A 172 4.98 3.51 7.42
CA PHE A 172 4.69 2.94 8.74
C PHE A 172 4.28 4.01 9.74
N THR A 173 4.94 5.18 9.76
CA THR A 173 4.56 6.25 10.70
C THR A 173 3.20 6.85 10.39
N GLY A 174 2.85 7.04 9.11
CA GLY A 174 1.54 7.56 8.69
C GLY A 174 0.38 6.65 9.07
N VAL A 175 0.52 5.35 8.78
CA VAL A 175 -0.47 4.32 9.13
C VAL A 175 -0.57 4.15 10.64
N VAL A 176 0.55 4.00 11.35
CA VAL A 176 0.56 3.85 12.82
C VAL A 176 0.00 5.07 13.53
N ARG A 177 0.27 6.29 13.03
CA ARG A 177 -0.30 7.53 13.57
C ARG A 177 -1.82 7.56 13.46
N ARG A 178 -2.39 7.06 12.37
CA ARG A 178 -3.84 7.12 12.09
C ARG A 178 -4.62 5.95 12.69
N TYR A 179 -4.05 4.76 12.68
CA TYR A 179 -4.73 3.51 13.03
C TYR A 179 -4.17 2.79 14.26
N GLY A 180 -3.03 3.26 14.80
CA GLY A 180 -2.30 2.58 15.86
C GLY A 180 -1.38 1.49 15.33
N ALA A 181 -0.54 0.96 16.22
CA ALA A 181 0.35 -0.14 15.86
C ALA A 181 -0.43 -1.45 15.74
N ASN A 182 -0.29 -2.12 14.60
CA ASN A 182 -0.75 -3.50 14.47
C ASN A 182 0.12 -4.43 15.34
N LYS A 183 -0.25 -5.71 15.47
CA LYS A 183 0.45 -6.64 16.37
C LYS A 183 1.95 -6.78 16.08
N GLU A 184 2.36 -6.79 14.81
CA GLU A 184 3.77 -6.92 14.41
C GLU A 184 4.57 -5.64 14.71
N VAL A 185 4.00 -4.47 14.41
CA VAL A 185 4.60 -3.17 14.76
C VAL A 185 4.63 -2.97 16.26
N GLN A 186 3.59 -3.40 16.98
CA GLN A 186 3.56 -3.35 18.44
C GLN A 186 4.65 -4.23 19.04
N GLN A 187 4.88 -5.42 18.49
CA GLN A 187 6.01 -6.27 18.88
C GLN A 187 7.36 -5.60 18.60
N MET A 188 7.52 -4.88 17.48
CA MET A 188 8.74 -4.12 17.20
C MET A 188 8.91 -2.93 18.16
N ILE A 189 7.84 -2.19 18.45
CA ILE A 189 7.83 -1.09 19.43
C ILE A 189 8.18 -1.63 20.82
N ASP A 190 7.60 -2.76 21.20
CA ASP A 190 7.85 -3.39 22.50
C ASP A 190 9.28 -3.92 22.57
N ALA A 191 9.82 -4.51 21.50
CA ALA A 191 11.22 -4.91 21.40
C ALA A 191 12.18 -3.70 21.47
N ALA A 192 11.85 -2.59 20.80
CA ALA A 192 12.63 -1.35 20.85
C ALA A 192 12.59 -0.67 22.22
N LYS A 193 11.50 -0.85 22.98
CA LYS A 193 11.37 -0.41 24.37
C LYS A 193 12.12 -1.30 25.37
N GLN A 194 12.41 -2.55 25.01
CA GLN A 194 13.22 -3.43 25.84
C GLN A 194 14.68 -2.97 25.86
N ARG A 195 15.37 -3.25 26.97
CA ARG A 195 16.81 -3.01 27.03
C ARG A 195 17.48 -3.89 25.97
N PRO A 196 18.40 -3.35 25.16
CA PRO A 196 19.14 -4.15 24.19
C PRO A 196 19.77 -5.36 24.87
N GLU A 197 19.56 -6.55 24.30
CA GLU A 197 20.14 -7.80 24.82
C GLU A 197 21.67 -7.81 24.73
N VAL A 198 22.22 -7.01 23.81
CA VAL A 198 23.64 -6.79 23.66
C VAL A 198 23.98 -5.41 24.19
N SER A 199 24.79 -5.35 25.25
CA SER A 199 25.24 -4.06 25.76
C SER A 199 26.29 -3.48 24.82
N ARG A 200 26.36 -2.15 24.74
CA ARG A 200 27.45 -1.48 24.02
C ARG A 200 28.82 -1.98 24.50
N ALA A 201 28.97 -2.26 25.81
CA ALA A 201 30.19 -2.81 26.41
C ALA A 201 30.60 -4.18 25.85
N ASP A 202 29.64 -5.06 25.54
CA ASP A 202 29.91 -6.38 24.96
C ASP A 202 30.38 -6.27 23.51
N ILE A 203 29.83 -5.31 22.75
CA ILE A 203 30.29 -4.97 21.39
C ILE A 203 31.71 -4.36 21.44
N TYR A 204 31.96 -3.48 22.42
CA TYR A 204 33.28 -2.86 22.63
C TYR A 204 34.38 -3.89 22.93
N ASN A 205 34.08 -4.93 23.74
CA ASN A 205 35.02 -6.00 24.04
C ASN A 205 35.26 -6.95 22.86
N ALA A 206 34.27 -7.15 22.00
CA ALA A 206 34.36 -8.05 20.84
C ALA A 206 35.07 -7.43 19.61
N CYS A 207 34.99 -6.11 19.44
CA CYS A 207 35.46 -5.42 18.22
C CYS A 207 36.95 -5.06 18.23
N GLY A 208 37.59 -4.89 19.39
CA GLY A 208 39.04 -4.72 19.54
C GLY A 208 39.71 -3.53 18.81
N THR A 209 38.99 -2.78 17.98
CA THR A 209 39.58 -1.83 17.00
C THR A 209 38.96 -0.43 17.04
N CYS A 210 38.00 -0.15 17.92
CA CYS A 210 37.36 1.18 18.03
C CYS A 210 38.25 2.27 18.66
N PHE A 211 39.55 2.03 18.80
CA PHE A 211 40.49 2.93 19.50
C PHE A 211 41.06 4.09 18.66
N LEU A 212 40.48 4.43 17.50
CA LEU A 212 41.02 5.53 16.68
C LEU A 212 40.04 6.69 16.53
N ARG A 213 40.21 7.60 17.51
CA ARG A 213 39.91 9.04 17.54
C ARG A 213 38.56 9.46 18.13
N VAL A 214 38.60 9.65 19.45
CA VAL A 214 38.01 10.85 20.07
C VAL A 214 39.16 11.59 20.77
N VAL A 215 39.51 12.77 20.24
CA VAL A 215 39.88 13.92 21.07
C VAL A 215 38.64 14.79 21.09
#